data_AF-A0A7D5MP93-F1
#
_entry.id   AF-A0A7D5MP93-F1
#
_cell.length_a   1.000
_cell.length_b   1.000
_cell.length_c   1.000
_cell.angle_alpha   90.00
_cell.angle_beta   90.00
_cell.angle_gamma   90.00
#
_symmetry.space_group_name_H-M   'P 1'
#
loop_
_entity.id
_entity.type
_entity.pdbx_description
1 polymer ?
#
loop_
_entity_poly.entity_id
_entity_poly.type
_entity_poly.pdbx_seq_one_letter_code
_entity_poly.pdbx_strand_id
1 'polypeptide(L)'
;MKKKRLEIEYSFDFELIGIISSAKGYKLAWEVNHIMGSRLVRQPDLTVLLDKDSFASYVYYAFENEVNVLKLFRNKPNEADQIKNLLVPEFPHFDYILLTQGEAHMSSNRLQELLKIFLPSN
;
A
#
# COMPACT_ATOMS: atom_id res chain seq x y z
N MET A 1 -38.84 -10.64 -17.94
CA MET A 1 -38.29 -10.85 -16.59
C MET A 1 -37.38 -9.68 -16.23
N LYS A 2 -37.71 -8.92 -15.18
CA LYS A 2 -36.86 -7.82 -14.70
C LYS A 2 -35.61 -8.42 -14.03
N LYS A 3 -34.43 -8.23 -14.62
CA LYS A 3 -33.14 -8.63 -14.04
C LYS A 3 -32.94 -7.85 -12.74
N LYS A 4 -33.00 -8.53 -11.59
CA LYS A 4 -32.60 -7.95 -10.30
C LYS A 4 -31.08 -8.07 -10.21
N ARG A 5 -30.37 -6.95 -10.21
CA ARG A 5 -28.93 -6.89 -9.92
C ARG A 5 -28.80 -6.74 -8.40
N LEU A 6 -27.95 -7.56 -7.80
CA LEU A 6 -27.53 -7.38 -6.42
C LEU A 6 -26.39 -6.35 -6.44
N GLU A 7 -26.67 -5.14 -6.00
CA GLU A 7 -25.63 -4.14 -5.76
C GLU A 7 -25.07 -4.39 -4.37
N ILE A 8 -23.86 -4.96 -4.31
CA ILE A 8 -23.13 -5.14 -3.07
C ILE A 8 -22.25 -3.91 -2.91
N GLU A 9 -22.61 -3.04 -1.99
CA GLU A 9 -21.80 -1.90 -1.60
C GLU A 9 -20.81 -2.38 -0.54
N TYR A 10 -19.53 -2.50 -0.91
CA TYR A 10 -18.48 -2.93 0.00
C TYR A 10 -18.03 -1.72 0.83
N SER A 11 -18.38 -1.70 2.11
CA SER A 11 -17.83 -0.74 3.07
C SER A 11 -16.54 -1.31 3.66
N PHE A 12 -15.40 -0.77 3.22
CA PHE A 12 -14.12 -1.04 3.86
C PHE A 12 -13.83 0.03 4.90
N ASP A 13 -13.25 -0.37 6.04
CA ASP A 13 -12.82 0.53 7.12
C ASP A 13 -11.37 1.01 6.94
N PHE A 14 -10.81 0.80 5.75
CA PHE A 14 -9.46 1.19 5.37
C PHE A 14 -9.47 1.92 4.03
N GLU A 15 -8.39 2.68 3.80
CA GLU A 15 -8.12 3.36 2.55
C GLU A 15 -6.79 2.89 1.96
N LEU A 16 -6.69 2.99 0.64
CA LEU A 16 -5.49 2.71 -0.12
C LEU A 16 -5.07 3.96 -0.89
N ILE A 17 -3.81 4.35 -0.73
CA ILE A 17 -3.20 5.48 -1.42
C ILE A 17 -2.10 4.93 -2.32
N GLY A 18 -2.24 5.16 -3.62
CA GLY A 18 -1.19 4.87 -4.61
C GLY A 18 -0.11 5.95 -4.58
N ILE A 19 1.16 5.54 -4.55
CA ILE A 19 2.31 6.45 -4.52
C ILE A 19 3.23 6.14 -5.70
N ILE A 20 3.55 7.17 -6.48
CA ILE A 20 4.59 7.15 -7.51
C ILE A 20 5.83 7.75 -6.90
N SER A 21 6.93 7.00 -6.82
CA SER A 21 8.16 7.51 -6.21
C SER A 21 9.37 6.72 -6.67
N SER A 22 10.42 7.45 -7.05
CA SER A 22 11.74 6.89 -7.31
C SER A 22 12.52 6.57 -6.02
N ALA A 23 12.01 6.96 -4.86
CA ALA A 23 12.66 6.68 -3.58
C ALA A 23 12.67 5.17 -3.26
N LYS A 24 13.74 4.72 -2.59
CA LYS A 24 13.80 3.36 -2.03
C LYS A 24 12.75 3.21 -0.93
N GLY A 25 12.13 2.03 -0.82
CA GLY A 25 11.02 1.80 0.10
C GLY A 25 11.31 2.16 1.56
N TYR A 26 12.54 1.95 2.06
CA TYR A 26 12.91 2.33 3.42
C TYR A 26 12.94 3.85 3.63
N LYS A 27 13.31 4.63 2.60
CA LYS A 27 13.28 6.10 2.66
C LYS A 27 11.83 6.58 2.67
N LEU A 28 11.00 6.01 1.81
CA LEU A 28 9.57 6.34 1.79
C LEU A 28 8.89 6.01 3.12
N ALA A 29 9.19 4.85 3.71
CA ALA A 29 8.71 4.50 5.04
C ALA A 29 9.17 5.50 6.11
N TRP A 30 10.42 5.99 6.01
CA TRP A 30 10.95 7.01 6.93
C TRP A 30 10.24 8.36 6.80
N GLU A 31 9.98 8.83 5.59
CA GLU A 31 9.22 10.08 5.36
C GLU A 31 7.79 9.95 5.90
N VAL A 32 7.13 8.81 5.63
CA VAL A 32 5.78 8.53 6.16
C VAL A 32 5.79 8.53 7.69
N ASN A 33 6.81 7.95 8.33
CA ASN A 33 6.97 7.99 9.78
C ASN A 33 7.08 9.41 10.31
N HIS A 34 7.83 10.28 9.63
CA HIS A 34 8.00 11.68 10.03
C HIS A 34 6.69 12.46 9.91
N ILE A 35 5.92 12.23 8.84
CA ILE A 35 4.64 12.90 8.59
C ILE A 35 3.56 12.44 9.56
N MET A 36 3.47 11.14 9.84
CA MET A 36 2.38 10.55 10.61
C MET A 36 2.69 10.34 12.10
N GLY A 37 3.93 10.57 12.53
CA GLY A 37 4.37 10.22 13.89
C GLY A 37 4.32 8.71 14.16
N SER A 38 4.44 7.89 13.10
CA SER A 38 4.36 6.43 13.17
C SER A 38 5.75 5.78 13.08
N ARG A 39 5.81 4.44 13.20
CA ARG A 39 7.05 3.68 13.06
C ARG A 39 6.86 2.46 12.16
N LEU A 40 6.74 2.71 10.86
CA LEU A 40 6.86 1.70 9.82
C LEU A 40 8.23 1.03 9.91
N VAL A 41 8.21 -0.28 10.13
CA VAL A 41 9.41 -1.13 10.13
C VAL A 41 9.29 -2.19 9.05
N ARG A 42 10.43 -2.61 8.48
CA ARG A 42 10.48 -3.65 7.46
C ARG A 42 9.95 -4.97 8.03
N GLN A 43 9.04 -5.61 7.31
CA GLN A 43 8.49 -6.90 7.67
C GLN A 43 9.09 -8.02 6.79
N PRO A 44 8.94 -9.29 7.20
CA PRO A 44 9.13 -10.42 6.30
C PRO A 44 8.27 -10.24 5.05
N ASP A 45 8.78 -10.57 3.88
CA ASP A 45 8.12 -10.25 2.61
C ASP A 45 6.73 -10.91 2.50
N LEU A 46 5.79 -10.17 1.92
CA LEU A 46 4.43 -10.64 1.69
C LEU A 46 4.45 -11.62 0.51
N THR A 47 4.25 -12.91 0.76
CA THR A 47 4.13 -13.91 -0.29
C THR A 47 2.69 -14.06 -0.73
N VAL A 48 2.43 -13.89 -2.02
CA VAL A 48 1.11 -14.05 -2.65
C VAL A 48 1.17 -15.23 -3.62
N LEU A 49 0.22 -16.15 -3.47
CA LEU A 49 -0.03 -17.22 -4.43
C LEU A 49 -0.81 -16.64 -5.62
N LEU A 50 -0.20 -16.65 -6.79
CA LEU A 50 -0.80 -16.14 -8.04
C LEU A 50 -1.56 -17.26 -8.77
N ASP A 51 -0.95 -18.44 -8.86
CA ASP A 51 -1.52 -19.66 -9.42
C ASP A 51 -1.06 -20.87 -8.59
N LYS A 52 -1.53 -22.08 -8.91
CA LYS A 52 -1.34 -23.31 -8.13
C LYS A 52 0.10 -23.59 -7.65
N ASP A 53 1.13 -23.21 -8.41
CA ASP A 53 2.55 -23.40 -8.06
C ASP A 53 3.38 -22.11 -8.21
N SER A 54 2.72 -20.96 -8.26
CA SER A 54 3.34 -19.68 -8.62
C SER A 54 3.19 -18.69 -7.48
N PHE A 55 4.33 -18.27 -6.93
CA PHE A 55 4.40 -17.31 -5.83
C PHE A 55 5.15 -16.05 -6.28
N ALA A 56 4.72 -14.91 -5.78
CA ALA A 56 5.47 -13.66 -5.82
C ALA A 56 5.56 -13.09 -4.40
N SER A 57 6.71 -12.53 -4.07
CA SER A 57 6.97 -11.92 -2.77
C SER A 57 7.16 -10.41 -2.91
N TYR A 58 6.61 -9.67 -1.97
CA TYR A 58 6.59 -8.20 -2.00
C TYR A 58 7.16 -7.62 -0.72
N VAL A 59 8.07 -6.67 -0.90
CA VAL A 59 8.55 -5.83 0.19
C VAL A 59 7.39 -5.05 0.78
N TYR A 60 7.25 -5.08 2.10
CA TYR A 60 6.39 -4.12 2.79
C TYR A 60 6.94 -3.69 4.14
N TYR A 61 6.42 -2.56 4.61
CA TYR A 61 6.68 -1.99 5.92
C TYR A 61 5.36 -1.89 6.64
N ALA A 62 5.34 -2.14 7.95
CA ALA A 62 4.12 -2.08 8.73
C ALA A 62 4.33 -1.39 10.07
N PHE A 63 3.27 -0.73 10.52
CA PHE A 63 3.09 -0.17 11.84
C PHE A 63 1.66 -0.47 12.26
N GLU A 64 1.50 -1.07 13.44
CA GLU A 64 0.20 -1.45 13.98
C GLU A 64 0.20 -1.19 15.49
N ASN A 65 -0.88 -0.58 15.96
CA ASN A 65 -1.17 -0.43 17.38
C ASN A 65 -2.67 -0.66 17.61
N GLU A 66 -3.15 -0.40 18.83
CA GLU A 66 -4.55 -0.68 19.21
C GLU A 66 -5.60 0.05 18.36
N VAL A 67 -5.24 1.16 17.71
CA VAL A 67 -6.18 2.06 17.03
C VAL A 67 -5.82 2.36 15.57
N ASN A 68 -4.62 1.98 15.11
CA ASN A 68 -4.09 2.35 13.80
C ASN A 68 -3.38 1.17 13.15
N VAL A 69 -3.67 0.97 11.86
CA VAL A 69 -2.90 0.08 10.98
C VAL A 69 -2.38 0.89 9.80
N LEU A 70 -1.07 0.82 9.58
CA LEU A 70 -0.39 1.46 8.47
C LEU A 70 0.51 0.44 7.79
N LYS A 71 0.32 0.22 6.49
CA LYS A 71 1.14 -0.71 5.71
C LYS A 71 1.57 -0.08 4.40
N LEU A 72 2.86 -0.07 4.13
CA LEU A 72 3.43 0.42 2.87
C LEU A 72 3.97 -0.75 2.07
N PHE A 73 3.28 -1.09 0.98
CA PHE A 73 3.63 -2.18 0.08
C PHE A 73 4.37 -1.65 -1.14
N ARG A 74 5.38 -2.39 -1.60
CA ARG A 74 5.95 -2.21 -2.94
C ARG A 74 5.07 -2.94 -3.94
N ASN A 75 4.67 -2.26 -5.01
CA ASN A 75 3.82 -2.86 -6.05
C ASN A 75 4.58 -3.90 -6.90
N LYS A 76 5.87 -3.65 -7.11
CA LYS A 76 6.75 -4.57 -7.86
C LYS A 76 7.19 -5.72 -6.95
N PRO A 77 7.22 -6.96 -7.48
CA PRO A 77 7.69 -8.11 -6.73
C PRO A 77 9.20 -8.02 -6.50
N ASN A 78 9.70 -8.89 -5.64
CA ASN A 78 11.12 -8.99 -5.37
C ASN A 78 11.88 -9.47 -6.62
N GLU A 79 13.12 -9.01 -6.75
CA GLU A 79 13.97 -9.34 -7.90
C GLU A 79 14.34 -10.83 -7.99
N ALA A 80 14.29 -11.52 -6.84
CA ALA A 80 14.55 -12.95 -6.75
C ALA A 80 13.39 -13.81 -7.28
N ASP A 81 12.18 -13.25 -7.40
CA ASP A 81 11.04 -13.99 -7.90
C ASP A 81 11.10 -14.13 -9.42
N GLN A 82 10.84 -15.34 -9.91
CA GLN A 82 10.76 -15.62 -11.35
C GLN A 82 9.55 -14.92 -11.98
N ILE A 83 8.51 -14.68 -11.18
CA ILE A 83 7.23 -14.13 -11.62
C ILE A 83 7.22 -12.63 -11.35
N LYS A 84 6.97 -11.85 -12.39
CA LYS A 84 7.02 -10.38 -12.35
C LYS A 84 5.65 -9.72 -12.23
N ASN A 85 4.67 -10.43 -11.69
CA ASN A 85 3.34 -9.88 -11.48
C ASN A 85 3.39 -8.78 -10.42
N LEU A 86 2.61 -7.73 -10.63
CA LEU A 86 2.45 -6.66 -9.66
C LEU A 86 1.47 -7.09 -8.58
N LEU A 87 1.61 -6.51 -7.38
CA LEU A 87 0.69 -6.73 -6.28
C LEU A 87 -0.71 -6.22 -6.62
N VAL A 88 -0.76 -5.06 -7.27
CA VAL A 88 -2.00 -4.41 -7.75
C VAL A 88 -1.87 -4.20 -9.26
N PRO A 89 -2.15 -5.24 -10.07
CA PRO A 89 -1.95 -5.21 -11.52
C PRO A 89 -2.87 -4.22 -12.24
N GLU A 90 -4.01 -3.85 -11.64
CA GLU A 90 -4.96 -2.86 -12.16
C GLU A 90 -4.36 -1.44 -12.18
N PHE A 91 -3.37 -1.17 -11.33
CA PHE A 91 -2.72 0.14 -11.21
C PHE A 91 -1.20 0.05 -11.35
N PRO A 92 -0.68 -0.25 -12.56
CA PRO A 92 0.73 -0.55 -12.77
C PRO A 92 1.67 0.67 -12.65
N HIS A 93 1.11 1.88 -12.70
CA HIS A 93 1.85 3.13 -12.61
C HIS A 93 2.26 3.48 -11.17
N PHE A 94 1.64 2.87 -10.16
CA PHE A 94 2.05 3.06 -8.77
C PHE A 94 3.23 2.17 -8.40
N ASP A 95 4.24 2.76 -7.79
CA ASP A 95 5.41 2.04 -7.28
C ASP A 95 5.13 1.45 -5.89
N TYR A 96 4.33 2.16 -5.09
CA TYR A 96 3.95 1.75 -3.74
C TYR A 96 2.47 1.97 -3.47
N ILE A 97 1.95 1.20 -2.51
CA ILE A 97 0.58 1.29 -2.02
C ILE A 97 0.65 1.46 -0.52
N LEU A 98 0.07 2.54 -0.02
CA LEU A 98 -0.07 2.79 1.41
C LEU A 98 -1.50 2.46 1.85
N LEU A 99 -1.64 1.53 2.79
CA LEU A 99 -2.89 1.21 3.45
C LEU A 99 -2.94 1.94 4.79
N THR A 100 -4.06 2.63 5.03
CA THR A 100 -4.35 3.34 6.28
C THR A 100 -5.71 2.87 6.83
N GLN A 101 -5.74 2.47 8.10
CA GLN A 101 -6.96 2.05 8.80
C GLN A 101 -6.96 2.63 10.22
N GLY A 102 -8.13 2.98 10.74
CA GLY A 102 -8.30 3.56 12.08
C GLY A 102 -8.23 5.10 12.13
N GLU A 103 -7.65 5.69 13.17
CA GLU A 103 -7.53 7.16 13.25
C GLU A 103 -6.64 7.75 12.13
N ALA A 104 -5.68 6.95 11.65
CA ALA A 104 -4.85 7.23 10.50
C ALA A 104 -5.67 7.44 9.22
N HIS A 105 -6.78 6.72 9.08
CA HIS A 105 -7.74 6.87 7.98
C HIS A 105 -8.51 8.20 8.07
N MET A 106 -8.82 8.70 9.27
CA MET A 106 -9.51 9.99 9.43
C MET A 106 -8.66 11.20 8.98
N SER A 107 -7.35 10.99 8.80
CA SER A 107 -6.38 12.02 8.38
C SER A 107 -5.97 11.93 6.91
N SER A 108 -6.57 11.04 6.11
CA SER A 108 -6.10 10.71 4.77
C SER A 108 -6.02 11.89 3.81
N ASN A 109 -6.99 12.81 3.83
CA ASN A 109 -6.94 14.02 3.00
C ASN A 109 -5.70 14.87 3.32
N ARG A 110 -5.37 15.00 4.61
CA ARG A 110 -4.19 15.73 5.06
C ARG A 110 -2.89 15.01 4.70
N LEU A 111 -2.89 13.68 4.80
CA LEU A 111 -1.75 12.86 4.41
C LEU A 111 -1.46 12.99 2.91
N GLN A 112 -2.49 12.96 2.06
CA GLN A 112 -2.34 13.17 0.62
C GLN A 112 -1.75 14.56 0.29
N GLU A 113 -2.17 15.61 0.99
CA GLU A 113 -1.57 16.94 0.85
C GLU A 113 -0.10 16.97 1.24
N LEU A 114 0.26 16.36 2.38
CA LEU A 114 1.63 16.36 2.88
C LEU A 114 2.55 15.53 1.97
N LEU A 115 2.10 14.35 1.51
CA LEU A 115 2.89 13.55 0.57
C LEU A 115 3.18 14.28 -0.75
N LYS A 116 2.24 15.09 -1.26
CA LYS A 116 2.47 15.92 -2.46
C LYS A 116 3.53 17.01 -2.25
N ILE A 117 3.65 17.53 -1.04
CA ILE A 117 4.64 18.58 -0.70
C ILE A 117 6.04 17.97 -0.56
N PHE A 118 6.15 16.79 0.04
CA PHE A 118 7.43 16.15 0.36
C PHE A 118 7.99 15.23 -0.73
N LEU A 119 7.15 14.75 -1.65
CA LEU A 119 7.56 13.94 -2.80
C LEU A 119 7.37 14.75 -4.09
N PRO A 120 8.27 15.69 -4.43
CA PRO A 120 8.16 16.41 -5.68
C PRO A 120 8.24 15.41 -6.84
N SER A 121 7.21 15.40 -7.68
CA SER A 121 7.19 14.74 -8.98
C SER A 121 8.33 15.32 -9.82
N ASN A 122 9.47 14.63 -9.84
CA ASN A 122 10.53 14.86 -10.83
C ASN A 122 10.25 14.01 -12.07
#